data_AF-A0A924X686-F1
#
_entry.id   AF-A0A924X686-F1
#
_cell.length_a   1.000
_cell.length_b   1.000
_cell.length_c   1.000
_cell.angle_alpha   90.00
_cell.angle_beta   90.00
_cell.angle_gamma   90.00
#
_symmetry.space_group_name_H-M   'P 1'
#
loop_
_entity.id
_entity.type
_entity.pdbx_description
1 polymer ?
#
loop_
_entity_poly.entity_id
_entity_poly.type
_entity_poly.pdbx_seq_one_letter_code
_entity_poly.pdbx_strand_id
1 'polypeptide(L)'
;TFRDNLDQKFDARWVTDLALSYRFFDQLGLTVGANNIFDVYPDTVITPNQTRGIYRYAGSSPFGFNGRYLYVRASYDLARALGRYRREEKQ
;
A
#
# COMPACT_ATOMS: atom_id res chain seq x y z
N THR A 1 -22.96 -4.68 37.08
CA THR A 1 -21.76 -5.52 36.87
C THR A 1 -20.88 -4.80 35.86
N PHE A 2 -19.77 -4.20 36.30
CA PHE A 2 -18.78 -3.63 35.37
C PHE A 2 -18.15 -4.80 34.61
N ARG A 3 -18.17 -4.74 33.28
CA ARG A 3 -17.65 -5.81 32.43
C ARG A 3 -16.14 -5.62 32.27
N ASP A 4 -15.39 -6.12 33.23
CA ASP A 4 -13.91 -6.13 33.22
C ASP A 4 -13.32 -6.97 32.07
N ASN A 5 -14.15 -7.64 31.27
CA ASN A 5 -13.77 -8.57 30.21
C ASN A 5 -13.87 -7.99 28.78
N LEU A 6 -14.07 -6.68 28.63
CA LEU A 6 -14.10 -6.01 27.32
C LEU A 6 -12.83 -5.20 27.02
N ASP A 7 -11.96 -4.97 28.02
CA ASP A 7 -10.66 -4.32 27.79
C ASP A 7 -9.72 -5.28 27.07
N GLN A 8 -9.09 -4.81 25.99
CA GLN A 8 -8.18 -5.60 25.16
C GLN A 8 -7.00 -4.72 24.73
N LYS A 9 -5.79 -5.24 24.92
CA LYS A 9 -4.56 -4.65 24.39
C LYS A 9 -4.24 -5.23 23.02
N PHE A 10 -3.76 -4.38 22.14
CA PHE A 10 -3.31 -4.71 20.79
C PHE A 10 -1.79 -4.55 20.71
N ASP A 11 -1.13 -5.45 20.02
CA ASP A 11 0.31 -5.43 19.87
C ASP A 11 0.75 -4.41 18.81
N ALA A 12 1.96 -3.89 18.97
CA ALA A 12 2.57 -3.05 17.95
C ALA A 12 2.81 -3.84 16.67
N ARG A 13 2.50 -3.23 15.52
CA ARG A 13 2.68 -3.83 14.19
C ARG A 13 3.50 -2.91 13.30
N TRP A 14 4.31 -3.50 12.43
CA TRP A 14 5.07 -2.79 11.40
C TRP A 14 4.45 -3.08 10.04
N VAL A 15 3.99 -2.03 9.35
CA VAL A 15 3.54 -2.12 7.95
C VAL A 15 4.63 -1.50 7.09
N THR A 16 5.06 -2.23 6.06
CA THR A 16 6.18 -1.80 5.21
C THR A 16 5.74 -1.75 3.76
N ASP A 17 6.00 -0.62 3.13
CA ASP A 17 5.74 -0.36 1.72
C ASP A 17 7.07 -0.19 0.99
N LEU A 18 7.16 -0.75 -0.22
CA LEU A 18 8.36 -0.69 -1.04
C LEU A 18 8.01 -0.41 -2.49
N ALA A 19 8.76 0.48 -3.14
CA ALA A 19 8.66 0.73 -4.56
C ALA A 19 10.04 0.92 -5.18
N LEU A 20 10.28 0.25 -6.30
CA LEU A 20 11.48 0.39 -7.11
C LEU A 20 11.10 1.07 -8.43
N SER A 21 11.81 2.14 -8.77
CA SER A 21 11.58 2.86 -10.03
C SER A 21 12.85 2.89 -10.87
N TYR A 22 12.69 2.70 -12.18
CA TYR A 22 13.76 2.78 -13.16
C TYR A 22 13.33 3.61 -14.37
N ARG A 23 14.27 4.39 -14.92
CA ARG A 23 14.07 5.18 -16.13
C ARG A 23 14.83 4.53 -17.28
N PHE A 24 14.08 3.92 -18.21
CA PHE A 24 14.67 3.23 -19.37
C PHE A 24 15.16 4.21 -20.42
N PHE A 25 14.39 5.27 -20.67
CA PHE A 25 14.73 6.38 -21.57
C PHE A 25 14.36 7.69 -20.89
N ASP A 26 14.87 8.83 -21.37
CA ASP A 26 14.53 10.14 -20.79
C ASP A 26 13.02 10.41 -20.73
N GLN A 27 12.27 9.81 -21.66
CA GLN A 27 10.81 9.91 -21.75
C GLN A 27 10.06 8.72 -21.14
N LEU A 28 10.69 7.61 -20.74
CA LEU A 28 9.99 6.41 -20.28
C LEU A 28 10.48 5.96 -18.89
N GLY A 29 9.56 5.95 -17.92
CA GLY A 29 9.77 5.43 -16.58
C GLY A 29 8.89 4.22 -16.25
N LEU A 30 9.41 3.31 -15.43
CA LEU A 30 8.68 2.18 -14.89
C LEU A 30 8.91 2.09 -13.38
N THR A 31 7.85 1.80 -12.63
CA THR A 31 7.87 1.53 -11.20
C THR A 31 7.19 0.20 -10.94
N VAL A 32 7.81 -0.63 -10.11
CA VAL A 32 7.19 -1.82 -9.52
C VAL A 32 7.15 -1.61 -8.01
N GLY A 33 5.99 -1.77 -7.41
CA GLY A 33 5.82 -1.52 -5.98
C GLY A 33 4.81 -2.44 -5.32
N ALA A 34 4.88 -2.43 -4.00
CA ALA A 34 4.10 -3.25 -3.11
C ALA A 34 3.78 -2.45 -1.84
N ASN A 35 2.50 -2.34 -1.50
CA ASN A 35 2.08 -1.90 -0.17
C ASN A 35 1.85 -3.13 0.71
N ASN A 36 2.25 -3.02 1.98
CA ASN A 36 2.21 -4.11 2.96
C ASN A 36 2.94 -5.38 2.46
N ILE A 37 4.24 -5.25 2.19
CA ILE A 37 5.05 -6.32 1.55
C ILE A 37 5.06 -7.63 2.38
N PHE A 38 4.92 -7.51 3.69
CA PHE A 38 4.90 -8.62 4.65
C PHE A 38 3.50 -9.16 4.98
N ASP A 39 2.45 -8.66 4.32
CA ASP A 39 1.06 -9.11 4.50
C ASP A 39 0.60 -9.08 5.97
N VAL A 40 0.80 -7.93 6.63
CA VAL A 40 0.47 -7.70 8.04
C VAL A 40 -0.99 -7.31 8.18
N TYR A 41 -1.66 -7.89 9.18
CA TYR A 41 -3.06 -7.63 9.54
C TYR A 41 -3.16 -7.12 10.99
N PRO A 42 -4.21 -6.35 11.33
CA PRO A 42 -4.49 -5.98 12.72
C PRO A 42 -4.78 -7.21 13.57
N ASP A 43 -4.62 -7.11 14.90
CA ASP A 43 -5.05 -8.20 15.77
C ASP A 43 -6.57 -8.30 15.78
N THR A 44 -7.06 -9.52 15.96
CA THR A 44 -8.49 -9.78 16.05
C THR A 44 -9.03 -9.35 17.42
N VAL A 45 -10.25 -8.83 17.45
CA VAL A 45 -10.90 -8.51 18.74
C VAL A 45 -11.38 -9.79 19.42
N ILE A 46 -11.38 -9.82 20.75
CA ILE A 46 -11.92 -10.93 21.56
C ILE A 46 -13.39 -11.17 21.23
N THR A 47 -13.86 -12.42 21.34
CA THR A 47 -15.24 -12.79 20.99
C THR A 47 -16.33 -11.90 21.61
N PRO A 48 -16.23 -11.46 22.89
CA PRO A 48 -17.19 -10.50 23.46
C PRO A 48 -17.25 -9.13 22.77
N ASN A 49 -16.14 -8.70 22.16
CA ASN A 49 -16.01 -7.45 21.41
C ASN A 49 -16.28 -7.62 19.91
N GLN A 50 -16.44 -8.86 19.43
CA GLN A 50 -16.80 -9.13 18.04
C GLN A 50 -18.28 -8.81 17.81
N THR A 51 -18.59 -8.13 16.72
CA THR A 51 -19.98 -7.95 16.27
C THR A 51 -20.48 -9.24 15.61
N ARG A 52 -20.70 -10.29 16.41
CA ARG A 52 -21.17 -11.62 15.96
C ARG A 52 -20.34 -12.19 14.80
N GLY A 53 -19.03 -11.96 14.81
CA GLY A 53 -18.09 -12.42 13.78
C GLY A 53 -18.05 -11.58 12.50
N ILE A 54 -18.86 -10.51 12.39
CA ILE A 54 -18.89 -9.62 11.21
C ILE A 54 -17.65 -8.73 11.16
N TYR A 55 -17.27 -8.13 12.31
CA TYR A 55 -16.05 -7.34 12.44
C TYR A 55 -15.02 -8.12 13.25
N ARG A 56 -14.07 -8.73 12.53
CA ARG A 56 -13.00 -9.54 13.10
C ARG A 56 -11.86 -8.68 13.68
N TYR A 57 -11.62 -7.52 13.11
CA TYR A 57 -10.57 -6.58 13.51
C TYR A 57 -11.15 -5.35 14.21
N ALA A 58 -10.34 -4.69 15.04
CA ALA A 58 -10.76 -3.47 15.71
C ALA A 58 -10.97 -2.34 14.68
N GLY A 59 -12.15 -1.70 14.69
CA GLY A 59 -12.43 -0.55 13.83
C GLY A 59 -11.55 0.67 14.10
N SER A 60 -10.92 0.71 15.28
CA SER A 60 -9.91 1.71 15.66
C SER A 60 -8.50 1.40 15.16
N SER A 61 -8.29 0.30 14.42
CA SER A 61 -6.98 -0.02 13.86
C SER A 61 -6.48 1.14 12.98
N PRO A 62 -5.23 1.61 13.19
CA PRO A 62 -4.68 2.71 12.40
C PRO A 62 -4.30 2.30 10.97
N PHE A 63 -4.40 1.00 10.63
CA PHE A 63 -4.16 0.47 9.30
C PHE A 63 -5.25 -0.54 8.89
N GLY A 64 -5.44 -0.70 7.58
CA GLY A 64 -6.51 -1.51 7.00
C GLY A 64 -6.24 -3.03 7.02
N PHE A 65 -7.31 -3.80 6.79
CA PHE A 65 -7.29 -5.28 6.74
C PHE A 65 -7.24 -5.84 5.31
N ASN A 66 -6.93 -5.01 4.31
CA ASN A 66 -6.92 -5.39 2.89
C ASN A 66 -5.73 -6.28 2.50
N GLY A 67 -4.76 -6.49 3.40
CA GLY A 67 -3.57 -7.28 3.13
C GLY A 67 -2.58 -6.59 2.18
N ARG A 68 -1.77 -7.38 1.48
CA ARG A 68 -0.78 -6.91 0.50
C ARG A 68 -1.41 -6.44 -0.81
N TYR A 69 -0.92 -5.32 -1.34
CA TYR A 69 -1.27 -4.81 -2.67
C TYR A 69 -0.02 -4.65 -3.55
N LEU A 70 -0.03 -5.24 -4.74
CA LEU A 70 1.06 -5.18 -5.72
C LEU A 70 0.65 -4.29 -6.90
N TYR A 71 1.56 -3.45 -7.37
CA TYR A 71 1.30 -2.58 -8.52
C TYR A 71 2.51 -2.39 -9.43
N VAL A 72 2.21 -2.07 -10.69
CA VAL A 72 3.16 -1.61 -11.68
C VAL A 72 2.65 -0.29 -12.26
N ARG A 73 3.56 0.68 -12.42
CA ARG A 73 3.25 2.00 -13.00
C ARG A 73 4.23 2.28 -14.13
N ALA A 74 3.71 2.65 -15.30
CA ALA A 74 4.49 3.19 -16.41
C ALA A 74 4.19 4.69 -16.57
N SER A 75 5.21 5.48 -16.90
CA SER A 75 5.07 6.91 -17.18
C SER A 75 5.78 7.28 -18.48
N TYR A 76 5.15 8.15 -19.27
CA TYR A 76 5.69 8.64 -20.54
C TYR A 76 5.67 10.17 -20.61
N ASP A 77 6.81 10.81 -20.87
CA ASP A 77 6.96 12.26 -21.00
C ASP A 77 6.92 12.68 -22.49
N LEU A 78 5.76 13.21 -22.91
CA LEU A 78 5.52 13.66 -24.27
C LEU A 78 6.38 14.87 -24.66
N ALA A 79 6.63 15.80 -23.74
CA ALA A 79 7.39 17.01 -24.05
C ALA A 79 8.85 16.67 -24.36
N ARG A 80 9.45 15.75 -23.59
CA ARG A 80 10.80 15.24 -23.85
C ARG A 80 10.89 14.45 -25.15
N ALA A 81 9.88 13.64 -25.45
CA ALA A 81 9.84 12.87 -26.69
C ALA A 81 9.80 13.78 -27.93
N LEU A 82 8.92 14.78 -27.94
CA LEU A 82 8.76 15.71 -29.07
C LEU A 82 9.97 16.63 -29.25
N GLY A 83 10.64 17.03 -28.16
CA GLY A 83 11.88 17.81 -28.22
C GLY A 83 13.05 17.07 -28.87
N ARG A 84 13.12 15.73 -28.71
CA ARG A 84 14.11 14.87 -29.38
C ARG A 84 13.85 14.77 -30.88
N TYR A 85 12.61 14.50 -31.28
CA TYR A 85 12.23 14.37 -32.69
C TYR A 85 12.64 15.61 -33.52
N ARG A 86 12.34 16.81 -33.00
CA ARG A 86 12.68 18.08 -33.68
C ARG A 86 14.18 18.34 -33.77
N ARG A 87 15.01 17.74 -32.91
CA ARG A 87 16.47 17.86 -32.97
C ARG A 87 17.07 16.93 -34.02
N GLU A 88 16.53 15.72 -34.15
CA GLU A 88 16.98 14.73 -35.14
C GLU A 88 16.62 15.14 -36.57
N GLU A 89 15.48 15.80 -36.79
CA GLU A 89 15.05 16.29 -38.11
C GLU A 89 15.88 17.47 -38.66
N LYS A 90 16.69 18.12 -37.82
CA LYS A 90 17.53 19.28 -38.20
C LYS A 90 19.00 18.93 -38.47
N GLN A 91 19.37 17.65 -38.41
CA GLN A 91 20.67 17.12 -38.83
C GLN A 91 20.55 16.42 -40.16
#